data_AF-A0A6N2JPF3-F1
#
_entry.id   AF-A0A6N2JPF3-F1
#
_cell.length_a   1.000
_cell.length_b   1.000
_cell.length_c   1.000
_cell.angle_alpha   90.00
_cell.angle_beta   90.00
_cell.angle_gamma   90.00
#
_symmetry.space_group_name_H-M   'P 1'
#
loop_
_entity.id
_entity.type
_entity.pdbx_description
1 polymer ?
#
loop_
_entity_poly.entity_id
_entity_poly.type
_entity_poly.pdbx_seq_one_letter_code
_entity_poly.pdbx_strand_id
1 'polypeptide(L)' 'MTQIIVGENEGIESALRRFKKKIQKAGLLADIRRCQYHETAGEKRKRKAENAKRRGRFRRRDS' A
#
# COMPACT_ATOMS: atom_id res chain seq x y z
N MET A 1 11.71 3.28 1.45
CA MET A 1 12.22 1.91 1.71
C MET A 1 11.56 1.34 2.96
N THR A 2 11.18 0.07 2.94
CA THR A 2 10.62 -0.63 4.11
C THR A 2 11.67 -1.55 4.72
N GLN A 3 12.21 -1.21 5.89
CA GLN A 3 13.13 -2.05 6.66
C GLN A 3 12.46 -2.56 7.93
N ILE A 4 12.80 -3.79 8.35
CA ILE A 4 12.44 -4.36 9.64
C ILE A 4 13.70 -4.90 10.30
N ILE A 5 13.85 -4.58 11.59
CA ILE A 5 14.87 -5.15 12.45
C ILE A 5 14.19 -6.31 13.18
N VAL A 6 14.76 -7.51 13.02
CA VAL A 6 14.29 -8.74 13.65
C VAL A 6 14.84 -8.76 15.08
N GLY A 7 13.99 -9.10 16.06
CA GLY A 7 14.41 -9.22 17.46
C GLY A 7 15.04 -10.58 17.76
N GLU A 8 15.81 -10.68 18.85
CA GLU A 8 16.58 -11.87 19.23
C GLU A 8 15.73 -13.14 19.45
N ASN A 9 14.43 -13.00 19.76
CA ASN A 9 13.48 -14.12 19.96
C ASN A 9 12.29 -14.10 18.97
N GLU A 10 12.43 -13.46 17.80
CA GLU A 10 11.36 -13.43 16.81
C GLU A 10 11.48 -14.59 15.81
N GLY A 11 10.44 -15.42 15.72
CA GLY A 11 10.33 -16.42 14.67
C GLY A 11 10.26 -15.78 13.27
N ILE A 12 10.94 -16.38 12.29
CA ILE A 12 11.06 -15.87 10.91
C ILE A 12 9.70 -15.52 10.28
N GLU A 13 8.67 -16.34 10.51
CA GLU A 13 7.33 -16.08 10.00
C GLU A 13 6.70 -14.79 10.55
N SER A 14 6.96 -14.47 11.81
CA SER A 14 6.49 -13.23 12.43
C SER A 14 7.17 -12.01 11.79
N ALA A 15 8.48 -12.10 11.54
CA ALA A 15 9.22 -11.05 10.86
C ALA A 15 8.70 -10.81 9.43
N LEU A 16 8.46 -11.89 8.68
CA LEU A 16 7.89 -11.83 7.32
C LEU A 16 6.47 -11.24 7.31
N ARG A 17 5.63 -11.58 8.29
CA ARG A 17 4.28 -11.01 8.42
C ARG A 17 4.34 -9.51 8.68
N ARG A 18 5.22 -9.05 9.58
CA ARG A 18 5.44 -7.61 9.82
C ARG A 18 5.97 -6.92 8.57
N PHE A 19 6.85 -7.57 7.81
CA PHE A 19 7.43 -7.04 6.58
C PHE A 19 6.37 -6.84 5.50
N LYS A 20 5.55 -7.86 5.27
CA LYS A 20 4.40 -7.79 4.37
C LYS A 20 3.44 -6.66 4.77
N LYS A 21 3.16 -6.50 6.07
CA LYS A 21 2.30 -5.42 6.59
C LYS A 21 2.94 -4.03 6.36
N LYS A 22 4.25 -3.87 6.55
CA LYS A 22 4.95 -2.60 6.23
C LYS A 22 4.89 -2.29 4.73
N ILE A 23 5.13 -3.27 3.86
CA ILE A 23 5.01 -3.10 2.39
C ILE A 23 3.60 -2.66 2.00
N GLN A 24 2.58 -3.31 2.55
CA GLN A 24 1.19 -2.96 2.28
C GLN A 24 0.84 -1.55 2.78
N LYS A 25 1.26 -1.19 4.00
CA LYS A 25 1.03 0.15 4.58
C LYS A 25 1.74 1.24 3.76
N ALA A 26 2.94 0.96 3.27
CA ALA A 26 3.69 1.88 2.42
C ALA A 26 3.08 2.03 1.02
N GLY A 27 2.14 1.16 0.61
CA GLY A 27 1.54 1.20 -0.72
C GLY A 27 2.49 0.80 -1.86
N LEU A 28 3.65 0.23 -1.52
CA LEU A 28 4.77 0.04 -2.44
C LEU A 28 4.42 -0.87 -3.64
N LEU A 29 3.59 -1.90 -3.41
CA LEU A 29 3.08 -2.76 -4.49
C LEU A 29 2.14 -2.01 -5.47
N ALA A 30 1.36 -1.04 -4.97
CA ALA A 30 0.49 -0.24 -5.82
C ALA A 30 1.31 0.76 -6.64
N ASP A 31 2.40 1.30 -6.07
CA ASP A 31 3.33 2.17 -6.79
C ASP A 31 4.08 1.41 -7.91
N ILE A 32 4.56 0.19 -7.62
CA ILE A 32 5.19 -0.66 -8.64
C ILE A 32 4.21 -0.88 -9.81
N ARG A 33 2.97 -1.30 -9.53
CA ARG A 33 1.95 -1.53 -10.57
C ARG A 33 1.63 -0.28 -11.37
N ARG A 34 1.66 0.91 -10.76
CA ARG A 34 1.47 2.18 -11.47
C ARG A 34 2.64 2.49 -12.40
N CYS A 35 3.86 2.21 -11.96
CA CYS A 35 5.06 2.55 -12.74
C CYS A 35 5.42 1.51 -13.81
N GLN A 36 4.73 0.35 -13.83
CA GLN A 36 4.94 -0.70 -14.84
C GLN A 36 4.63 -0.26 -16.27
N TYR A 37 3.73 0.72 -16.44
CA TYR A 37 3.38 1.28 -17.74
C TYR A 37 3.17 2.79 -17.62
N HIS A 38 3.33 3.49 -18.74
CA HIS A 38 3.05 4.92 -18.78
C HIS A 38 1.54 5.17 -18.67
N GLU A 39 1.14 5.91 -17.64
CA GLU A 39 -0.25 6.34 -17.43
C GLU A 39 -0.46 7.72 -18.08
N THR A 40 -1.47 7.84 -18.94
CA THR A 40 -1.86 9.12 -19.56
C THR A 40 -2.45 10.09 -18.52
N ALA A 41 -2.54 11.38 -18.88
CA ALA A 41 -3.12 12.39 -17.97
C ALA A 41 -4.57 12.09 -17.57
N GLY A 42 -5.38 11.52 -18.48
CA GLY A 42 -6.76 11.12 -18.20
C GLY A 42 -6.85 9.97 -17.19
N GLU A 43 -6.04 8.94 -17.38
CA GLU A 43 -5.97 7.79 -16.47
C GLU A 43 -5.48 8.20 -15.08
N LYS A 44 -4.47 9.08 -14.99
CA LYS A 44 -4.01 9.69 -13.72
C LYS A 44 -5.16 10.36 -12.96
N ARG A 45 -5.99 11.15 -13.67
CA ARG A 45 -7.16 11.83 -13.08
C ARG A 45 -8.21 10.83 -12.59
N LYS A 46 -8.53 9.83 -13.42
CA LYS A 46 -9.50 8.77 -13.08
C LYS A 46 -9.07 7.99 -11.83
N ARG A 47 -7.81 7.53 -11.77
CA ARG A 47 -7.24 6.82 -10.63
C ARG A 47 -7.26 7.66 -9.34
N LYS A 48 -6.92 8.95 -9.43
CA LYS A 48 -6.96 9.85 -8.26
C LYS A 48 -8.38 10.00 -7.72
N ALA A 49 -9.38 10.15 -8.60
CA ALA A 49 -10.78 10.25 -8.21
C ALA A 49 -11.30 8.95 -7.58
N GLU A 50 -10.96 7.79 -8.14
CA GLU A 50 -11.35 6.48 -7.60
C GLU A 50 -10.74 6.23 -6.20
N ASN A 51 -9.47 6.57 -6.02
CA ASN A 51 -8.80 6.41 -4.72
C ASN A 51 -9.41 7.34 -3.66
N ALA A 52 -9.77 8.58 -4.02
CA ALA A 52 -10.48 9.50 -3.14
C ALA A 52 -11.88 8.96 -2.76
N LYS A 53 -12.66 8.47 -3.73
CA LYS A 53 -13.97 7.84 -3.48
C LYS A 53 -13.85 6.63 -2.55
N ARG A 54 -12.85 5.76 -2.76
CA ARG A 54 -12.62 4.58 -1.92
C ARG A 54 -12.28 4.97 -0.47
N ARG A 55 -11.42 5.98 -0.27
CA ARG A 55 -11.09 6.52 1.06
C ARG A 55 -12.30 7.14 1.76
N GLY A 56 -13.14 7.87 1.02
CA GLY A 56 -14.37 8.46 1.54
C GLY A 56 -15.39 7.41 2.00
N ARG A 57 -15.56 6.33 1.23
CA ARG A 57 -16.44 5.20 1.61
C ARG A 57 -15.97 4.49 2.87
N PHE A 58 -14.66 4.32 3.04
CA PHE A 58 -14.11 3.69 4.25
C PHE A 58 -14.39 4.53 5.50
N ARG A 59 -14.19 5.86 5.42
CA ARG A 59 -14.47 6.78 6.53
C ARG A 59 -15.94 6.80 6.94
N ARG A 60 -16.87 6.74 5.98
CA ARG A 60 -18.32 6.73 6.26
C ARG A 60 -18.84 5.43 6.88
N ARG A 61 -18.06 4.34 6.83
CA ARG A 61 -18.46 3.03 7.35
C ARG A 61 -17.99 2.79 8.80
N ASP A 62 -17.11 3.67 9.28
CA ASP A 62 -16.51 3.67 10.63
C ASP A 62 -17.18 4.75 11.52
N SER A 63 -18.30 5.32 11.07
CA SER A 63 -19.10 6.35 11.75
C SER A 63 -20.50 5.84 12.03
#